data_AF-A0A7J4GUN9-F1
#
_entry.id   AF-A0A7J4GUN9-F1
#
_cell.length_a   1.000
_cell.length_b   1.000
_cell.length_c   1.000
_cell.angle_alpha   90.00
_cell.angle_beta   90.00
_cell.angle_gamma   90.00
#
_symmetry.space_group_name_H-M   'P 1'
#
loop_
_entity.id
_entity.type
_entity.pdbx_description
1 polymer ?
#
loop_
_entity_poly.entity_id
_entity_poly.type
_entity_poly.pdbx_seq_one_letter_code
_entity_poly.pdbx_strand_id
1 'polypeptide(L)'
;MATNQPTYQSSEEAELIESAQELVQLLINVGANPHTARTLLCLYVHGPSTSNQLQKRCMIRQPDVSIAIGELKDMGLINLENSNPGARGRPSHTYSLSVPIKEALSPFRMLALKRLHIIQEQISRISELTDSVLAN
;
A
#
# COMPACT_ATOMS: atom_id res chain seq x y z
N MET A 1 24.21 -38.00 -15.90
CA MET A 1 24.53 -36.72 -15.23
C MET A 1 24.37 -35.65 -16.31
N ALA A 2 23.49 -34.65 -16.27
CA ALA A 2 22.76 -34.01 -15.18
C ALA A 2 21.28 -33.85 -15.54
N THR A 3 20.43 -33.90 -14.52
CA THR A 3 18.98 -33.65 -14.57
C THR A 3 18.72 -32.15 -14.68
N ASN A 4 18.15 -31.68 -15.79
CA ASN A 4 17.60 -30.33 -15.88
C ASN A 4 16.27 -30.29 -15.14
N GLN A 5 16.24 -29.58 -14.01
CA GLN A 5 15.03 -29.32 -13.23
C GLN A 5 14.12 -28.31 -13.96
N PRO A 6 12.78 -28.36 -13.77
CA PRO A 6 11.86 -27.46 -14.45
C PRO A 6 11.86 -26.06 -13.81
N THR A 7 11.66 -25.05 -14.65
CA THR A 7 11.45 -23.63 -14.33
C THR A 7 10.14 -23.43 -13.56
N TYR A 8 10.14 -23.60 -12.24
CA TYR A 8 8.97 -23.37 -11.36
C TYR A 8 8.87 -21.93 -10.83
N GLN A 9 9.97 -21.15 -10.87
CA GLN A 9 10.02 -19.82 -10.25
C GLN A 9 9.18 -18.75 -10.96
N SER A 10 8.89 -18.90 -12.25
CA SER A 10 8.17 -17.88 -13.03
C SER A 10 6.66 -17.86 -12.81
N SER A 11 6.04 -18.97 -12.40
CA SER A 11 4.58 -19.04 -12.20
C SER A 11 4.16 -18.46 -10.85
N GLU A 12 4.86 -18.79 -9.77
CA GLU A 12 4.56 -18.29 -8.43
C GLU A 12 4.80 -16.78 -8.31
N GLU A 13 5.86 -16.28 -8.96
CA GLU A 13 6.15 -14.84 -9.00
C GLU A 13 5.08 -14.06 -9.78
N ALA A 14 4.58 -14.62 -10.89
CA ALA A 14 3.50 -14.00 -11.66
C ALA A 14 2.19 -13.94 -10.85
N GLU A 15 1.83 -15.04 -10.16
CA GLU A 15 0.64 -15.10 -9.30
C GLU A 15 0.72 -14.10 -8.12
N LEU A 16 1.92 -13.96 -7.53
CA LEU A 16 2.17 -12.96 -6.48
C LEU A 16 1.97 -11.54 -7.01
N ILE A 17 2.48 -11.23 -8.21
CA ILE A 17 2.34 -9.90 -8.83
C ILE A 17 0.87 -9.61 -9.15
N GLU A 18 0.14 -10.58 -9.68
CA GLU A 18 -1.30 -10.44 -9.98
C GLU A 18 -2.09 -10.18 -8.69
N SER A 19 -1.87 -10.98 -7.65
CA SER A 19 -2.49 -10.80 -6.33
C SER A 19 -2.16 -9.44 -5.71
N ALA A 20 -0.92 -8.96 -5.88
CA ALA A 20 -0.49 -7.65 -5.41
C ALA A 20 -1.20 -6.51 -6.18
N GLN A 21 -1.41 -6.66 -7.49
CA GLN A 21 -2.15 -5.69 -8.30
C GLN A 21 -3.62 -5.61 -7.89
N GLU A 22 -4.27 -6.75 -7.66
CA GLU A 22 -5.63 -6.79 -7.12
C GLU A 22 -5.70 -6.09 -5.75
N LEU A 23 -4.74 -6.39 -4.87
CA LEU A 23 -4.69 -5.79 -3.54
C LEU A 23 -4.51 -4.26 -3.61
N VAL A 24 -3.69 -3.75 -4.54
CA VAL A 24 -3.59 -2.29 -4.79
C VAL A 24 -4.97 -1.71 -5.14
N GLN A 25 -5.72 -2.35 -6.03
CA GLN A 25 -7.02 -1.84 -6.45
C GLN A 25 -8.04 -1.86 -5.29
N LEU A 26 -8.04 -2.91 -4.48
CA LEU A 26 -8.88 -2.99 -3.28
C LEU A 26 -8.54 -1.90 -2.26
N LEU A 27 -7.25 -1.64 -2.03
CA LEU A 27 -6.79 -0.57 -1.15
C LEU A 27 -7.28 0.82 -1.61
N ILE A 28 -7.19 1.08 -2.91
CA ILE A 28 -7.71 2.33 -3.50
C ILE A 28 -9.21 2.45 -3.28
N ASN A 29 -9.97 1.37 -3.53
CA ASN A 29 -11.42 1.37 -3.38
C ASN A 29 -11.86 1.65 -1.94
N VAL A 30 -11.09 1.20 -0.94
CA VAL A 30 -11.37 1.50 0.48
C VAL A 30 -10.86 2.87 0.94
N GLY A 31 -10.24 3.64 0.05
CA GLY A 31 -9.86 5.04 0.28
C GLY A 31 -8.37 5.31 0.45
N ALA A 32 -7.49 4.36 0.13
CA ALA A 32 -6.05 4.60 0.12
C ALA A 32 -5.66 5.53 -1.03
N ASN A 33 -4.63 6.36 -0.82
CA ASN A 33 -3.96 7.06 -1.91
C ASN A 33 -3.35 6.03 -2.90
N PRO A 34 -3.60 6.15 -4.22
CA PRO A 34 -3.09 5.19 -5.21
C PRO A 34 -1.57 5.01 -5.21
N HIS A 35 -0.82 6.09 -4.99
CA HIS A 35 0.64 6.03 -4.97
C HIS A 35 1.15 5.35 -3.70
N THR A 36 0.48 5.58 -2.57
CA THR A 36 0.76 4.93 -1.29
C THR A 36 0.49 3.43 -1.34
N ALA A 37 -0.65 3.01 -1.89
CA ALA A 37 -0.99 1.60 -2.08
C ALA A 37 0.04 0.88 -2.98
N ARG A 38 0.39 1.50 -4.13
CA ARG A 38 1.40 0.94 -5.04
C ARG A 38 2.79 0.85 -4.41
N THR A 39 3.18 1.89 -3.66
CA THR A 39 4.49 1.92 -2.99
C THR A 39 4.58 0.84 -1.91
N LEU A 40 3.53 0.67 -1.10
CA LEU A 40 3.45 -0.38 -0.09
C LEU A 40 3.62 -1.77 -0.72
N LEU A 41 2.86 -2.07 -1.77
CA LEU A 41 2.93 -3.37 -2.43
C LEU A 41 4.24 -3.59 -3.19
N CYS A 42 4.84 -2.53 -3.73
CA CYS A 42 6.17 -2.61 -4.34
C CYS A 42 7.23 -3.02 -3.30
N LEU A 43 7.17 -2.47 -2.08
CA LEU A 43 8.05 -2.85 -0.98
C LEU A 43 7.80 -4.28 -0.50
N TYR A 44 6.55 -4.76 -0.56
CA TYR A 44 6.22 -6.15 -0.26
C TYR A 44 6.79 -7.12 -1.30
N VAL A 45 6.52 -6.88 -2.59
CA VAL A 45 6.88 -7.78 -3.69
C VAL A 45 8.39 -7.80 -3.93
N HIS A 46 9.05 -6.63 -3.89
CA HIS A 46 10.46 -6.52 -4.28
C HIS A 46 11.41 -6.28 -3.11
N GLY A 47 10.90 -6.22 -1.88
CA GLY A 47 11.69 -5.97 -0.68
C GLY A 47 12.25 -4.54 -0.58
N PRO A 48 13.30 -4.37 0.26
CA PRO A 48 13.89 -3.07 0.52
C PRO A 48 14.28 -2.32 -0.76
N SER A 49 13.81 -1.09 -0.89
CA SER A 49 13.91 -0.31 -2.13
C SER A 49 14.28 1.14 -1.87
N THR A 50 15.04 1.74 -2.77
CA THR A 50 15.33 3.19 -2.78
C THR A 50 14.21 3.98 -3.48
N SER A 51 14.13 5.29 -3.26
CA SER A 51 13.13 6.12 -3.95
C SER A 51 13.19 6.02 -5.47
N ASN A 52 14.38 5.89 -6.06
CA ASN A 52 14.56 5.75 -7.51
C ASN A 52 14.06 4.39 -8.02
N GLN A 53 14.25 3.31 -7.24
CA GLN A 53 13.68 2.01 -7.57
C GLN A 53 12.15 2.03 -7.49
N LEU A 54 11.59 2.68 -6.47
CA LEU A 54 10.15 2.86 -6.32
C LEU A 54 9.55 3.68 -7.47
N GLN A 55 10.18 4.81 -7.84
CA GLN A 55 9.79 5.60 -9.02
C GLN A 55 9.68 4.72 -10.28
N LYS A 56 10.72 3.93 -10.56
CA LYS A 56 10.79 3.10 -11.76
C LYS A 56 9.83 1.93 -11.73
N ARG A 57 9.70 1.22 -10.60
CA ARG A 57 8.86 0.03 -10.47
C ARG A 57 7.38 0.38 -10.41
N CYS A 58 7.03 1.43 -9.69
CA CYS A 58 5.63 1.88 -9.55
C CYS A 58 5.18 2.79 -10.69
N MET A 59 6.09 3.26 -11.56
CA MET A 59 5.81 4.23 -12.63
C MET A 59 5.13 5.50 -12.12
N ILE A 60 5.58 6.01 -10.96
CA ILE A 60 5.07 7.24 -10.31
C ILE A 60 6.16 8.31 -10.28
N ARG A 61 5.81 9.61 -10.27
CA ARG A 61 6.84 10.66 -10.30
C ARG A 61 7.52 10.77 -8.93
N GLN A 62 8.76 11.27 -8.91
CA GLN A 62 9.52 11.40 -7.67
C GLN A 62 8.81 12.20 -6.55
N PRO A 63 8.07 13.29 -6.83
CA PRO A 63 7.24 13.96 -5.81
C PRO A 63 6.18 13.03 -5.23
N ASP A 64 5.52 12.21 -6.07
CA ASP A 64 4.50 11.26 -5.65
C ASP A 64 5.09 10.12 -4.83
N VAL A 65 6.30 9.65 -5.16
CA VAL A 65 7.07 8.71 -4.32
C VAL A 65 7.27 9.31 -2.93
N SER A 66 7.65 10.59 -2.87
CA SER A 66 7.95 11.25 -1.59
C SER A 66 6.71 11.39 -0.72
N ILE A 67 5.56 11.72 -1.32
CA ILE A 67 4.26 11.76 -0.65
C ILE A 67 3.88 10.37 -0.12
N ALA A 68 3.97 9.34 -0.98
CA ALA A 68 3.65 7.97 -0.61
C ALA A 68 4.52 7.46 0.56
N ILE A 69 5.83 7.70 0.50
CA ILE A 69 6.76 7.37 1.58
C ILE A 69 6.42 8.15 2.87
N GLY A 70 6.05 9.43 2.75
CA GLY A 70 5.58 10.23 3.89
C GLY A 70 4.36 9.62 4.56
N GLU A 71 3.32 9.31 3.79
CA GLU A 71 2.09 8.68 4.31
C GLU A 71 2.38 7.32 4.96
N LEU A 72 3.19 6.47 4.32
CA LEU A 72 3.57 5.17 4.89
C LEU A 72 4.38 5.32 6.18
N LYS A 73 5.24 6.34 6.27
CA LYS A 73 6.02 6.65 7.47
C LYS A 73 5.12 7.14 8.60
N ASP A 74 4.17 8.03 8.30
CA ASP A 74 3.23 8.57 9.29
C ASP A 74 2.32 7.47 9.86
N MET A 75 2.01 6.45 9.05
CA MET A 75 1.32 5.22 9.51
C MET A 75 2.24 4.23 10.22
N GLY A 76 3.55 4.48 10.30
CA GLY A 76 4.53 3.59 10.93
C GLY A 76 4.79 2.30 10.16
N LEU A 77 4.51 2.25 8.85
CA LEU A 77 4.54 1.03 8.03
C LEU A 77 5.89 0.76 7.37
N ILE A 78 6.82 1.71 7.41
CA ILE A 78 8.13 1.58 6.78
C ILE A 78 9.27 1.99 7.72
N ASN A 79 10.39 1.30 7.57
CA ASN A 79 11.67 1.68 8.15
C ASN A 79 12.49 2.46 7.12
N LEU A 80 13.33 3.38 7.62
CA LEU A 80 14.27 4.16 6.82
C LEU A 80 15.69 3.84 7.28
N GLU A 81 16.49 3.32 6.37
CA GLU A 81 17.90 3.02 6.60
C GLU A 81 18.78 3.88 5.69
N ASN A 82 19.91 4.35 6.24
CA ASN A 82 20.89 5.10 5.47
C ASN A 82 21.71 4.13 4.61
N SER A 83 21.52 4.18 3.29
CA SER A 83 22.42 3.51 2.37
C SER A 83 23.70 4.35 2.23
N ASN A 84 24.81 3.81 2.72
CA ASN A 84 26.17 4.39 2.74
C ASN A 84 26.42 5.51 3.77
N PRO A 85 26.59 5.19 5.06
CA PRO A 85 27.02 6.16 6.08
C PRO A 85 28.47 6.67 5.94
N GLY A 86 29.10 6.61 4.75
CA GLY A 86 30.49 7.03 4.56
C GLY A 86 31.00 7.19 3.12
N ALA A 87 30.13 7.12 2.10
CA ALA A 87 30.54 7.30 0.70
C ALA A 87 30.37 8.76 0.25
N ARG A 88 31.28 9.29 -0.58
CA ARG A 88 31.13 10.60 -1.23
C ARG A 88 29.90 10.58 -2.15
N GLY A 89 28.90 11.40 -1.84
CA GLY A 89 27.66 11.52 -2.62
C GLY A 89 26.50 12.07 -1.79
N ARG A 90 25.31 12.22 -2.41
CA ARG A 90 24.08 12.55 -1.68
C ARG A 90 23.66 11.32 -0.87
N PRO A 91 23.33 11.45 0.43
CA PRO A 91 22.80 10.34 1.20
C PRO A 91 21.59 9.75 0.48
N SER A 92 21.57 8.42 0.35
CA SER A 92 20.46 7.68 -0.22
C SER A 92 19.80 6.88 0.89
N HIS A 93 18.47 6.81 0.86
CA HIS A 93 17.70 6.05 1.82
C HIS A 93 17.17 4.78 1.18
N THR A 94 17.20 3.70 1.95
CA THR A 94 16.51 2.46 1.64
C THR A 94 15.28 2.36 2.54
N TYR A 95 14.15 2.01 1.94
CA TYR A 95 12.88 1.83 2.61
C TYR A 95 12.51 0.35 2.63
N SER A 96 12.03 -0.14 3.77
CA SER A 96 11.55 -1.52 3.93
C SER A 96 10.27 -1.52 4.76
N LEU A 97 9.44 -2.56 4.65
CA LEU A 97 8.28 -2.69 5.54
C LEU A 97 8.77 -2.87 6.98
N SER A 98 8.17 -2.13 7.91
CA SER A 98 8.47 -2.26 9.34
C SER A 98 7.76 -3.45 9.99
N VAL A 99 6.68 -3.91 9.37
CA VAL A 99 5.79 -4.98 9.86
C VAL A 99 5.41 -5.92 8.72
N PRO A 100 4.96 -7.16 9.01
CA PRO A 100 4.43 -8.07 7.98
C PRO A 100 3.28 -7.45 7.19
N ILE A 101 3.13 -7.82 5.91
CA ILE A 101 2.11 -7.23 5.02
C ILE A 101 0.70 -7.28 5.61
N LYS A 102 0.34 -8.37 6.29
CA LYS A 102 -0.98 -8.52 6.93
C LYS A 102 -1.26 -7.42 7.95
N GLU A 103 -0.25 -7.03 8.72
CA GLU A 103 -0.33 -5.95 9.70
C GLU A 103 -0.26 -4.59 9.02
N ALA A 104 0.57 -4.45 7.98
CA ALA A 104 0.67 -3.21 7.21
C ALA A 104 -0.63 -2.81 6.52
N LEU A 105 -1.53 -3.77 6.25
CA LEU A 105 -2.85 -3.51 5.70
C LEU A 105 -3.90 -3.08 6.75
N SER A 106 -3.59 -3.20 8.05
CA SER A 106 -4.54 -2.89 9.14
C SER A 106 -5.05 -1.44 9.11
N PRO A 107 -4.21 -0.41 8.91
CA PRO A 107 -4.68 0.98 8.85
C PRO A 107 -5.73 1.22 7.76
N PHE A 108 -5.58 0.59 6.60
CA PHE A 108 -6.52 0.71 5.48
C PHE A 108 -7.85 0.00 5.77
N ARG A 109 -7.81 -1.16 6.42
CA ARG A 109 -9.03 -1.84 6.90
C ARG A 109 -9.77 -0.99 7.93
N MET A 110 -9.04 -0.38 8.85
CA MET A 110 -9.62 0.52 9.85
C MET A 110 -10.27 1.76 9.21
N LEU A 111 -9.64 2.34 8.19
CA LEU A 111 -10.22 3.44 7.40
C LEU A 111 -11.55 3.01 6.75
N ALA A 112 -11.58 1.83 6.15
CA ALA A 112 -12.78 1.27 5.52
C ALA A 112 -13.92 1.07 6.53
N LEU A 113 -13.61 0.49 7.69
CA LEU A 113 -14.58 0.24 8.77
C LEU A 113 -15.15 1.54 9.34
N LYS A 114 -14.31 2.56 9.55
CA LYS A 114 -14.75 3.88 9.98
C LYS A 114 -15.71 4.51 8.97
N ARG A 115 -15.38 4.43 7.67
CA ARG A 115 -16.24 4.96 6.60
C ARG A 115 -17.57 4.20 6.53
N LEU A 116 -17.54 2.88 6.65
CA LEU A 116 -18.73 2.04 6.68
C LEU A 116 -19.66 2.45 7.83
N HIS A 117 -19.11 2.67 9.02
CA HIS A 117 -19.87 3.11 10.19
C HIS A 117 -20.55 4.46 9.95
N ILE A 118 -19.83 5.46 9.43
CA ILE A 118 -20.39 6.79 9.12
C ILE A 118 -21.54 6.67 8.10
N ILE A 119 -21.36 5.86 7.05
CA ILE A 119 -22.39 5.66 6.03
C ILE A 119 -23.63 5.00 6.64
N GLN A 120 -23.46 4.02 7.53
CA GLN A 120 -24.57 3.39 8.24
C GLN A 120 -25.35 4.41 9.09
N GLU A 121 -24.65 5.23 9.87
CA GLU A 121 -25.28 6.29 10.68
C GLU A 121 -26.07 7.27 9.80
N GLN A 122 -25.52 7.66 8.65
CA GLN A 122 -26.18 8.54 7.69
C GLN A 122 -27.44 7.89 7.09
N ILE A 123 -27.38 6.62 6.71
CA ILE A 123 -28.55 5.87 6.21
C ILE A 123 -29.65 5.83 7.27
N SER A 124 -29.31 5.47 8.51
CA SER A 124 -30.27 5.46 9.63
C SER A 124 -30.93 6.83 9.81
N ARG A 125 -30.14 7.91 9.76
CA ARG A 125 -30.65 9.27 9.91
C ARG A 125 -31.60 9.68 8.77
N ILE A 126 -31.32 9.26 7.54
CA ILE A 126 -32.19 9.52 6.39
C ILE A 126 -33.55 8.84 6.58
N SER A 127 -33.55 7.58 7.04
CA SER A 127 -34.78 6.85 7.33
C SER A 127 -35.63 7.53 8.40
N GLU A 128 -35.04 7.88 9.54
CA GLU A 128 -35.73 8.59 10.64
C GLU A 128 -36.39 9.89 10.17
N LEU A 129 -35.68 10.68 9.37
CA LEU A 129 -36.19 11.95 8.86
C LEU A 129 -37.31 11.75 7.85
N THR A 130 -37.22 10.72 7.02
CA THR A 130 -38.25 10.39 6.02
C THR A 130 -39.55 9.98 6.72
N ASP A 131 -39.47 9.13 7.74
CA ASP A 131 -40.63 8.70 8.53
C ASP A 131 -41.27 9.90 9.25
N SER A 132 -40.46 10.81 9.80
CA SER A 132 -40.96 12.04 10.43
C SER A 132 -41.64 13.00 9.45
N VAL A 133 -41.22 13.02 8.18
CA VAL A 133 -41.86 13.89 7.16
C VAL A 133 -43.19 13.29 6.70
N LEU A 134 -43.28 11.97 6.56
CA LEU A 134 -44.50 11.28 6.12
C LEU A 134 -45.57 11.19 7.21
N ALA A 135 -45.19 11.31 8.48
CA ALA A 135 -46.11 11.30 9.61
C ALA A 135 -46.83 12.65 9.85
N ASN A 136 -46.44 13.71 9.14
CA ASN A 136 -47.06 15.05 9.17
C ASN A 136 -47.87 15.31 7.90
#